data_AF-A0A2H0TXZ5-F1
#
_entry.id   AF-A0A2H0TXZ5-F1
#
_cell.length_a   1.000
_cell.length_b   1.000
_cell.length_c   1.000
_cell.angle_alpha   90.00
_cell.angle_beta   90.00
_cell.angle_gamma   90.00
#
_symmetry.space_group_name_H-M   'P 1'
#
loop_
_entity.id
_entity.type
_entity.pdbx_description
1 polymer ?
#
loop_
_entity_poly.entity_id
_entity_poly.type
_entity_poly.pdbx_seq_one_letter_code
_entity_poly.pdbx_strand_id
1 'polypeptide(L)'
;MHKNISKIFLSILLTTTLSGCSVVKNNNQENPYNSAYNLSKEKNITLLYECEKQFSNSQALQGCKDFVLQDKDYIGNFYGHECSDTESCTAEEEGYGWAQENNISNSEDCLEYSLEFKFGCQAFTDDQTSTTDDEASLNETKAIDLVKNTSQVKTWLKQFSNTDGTSPVTGGRPVVALDSVNNNIYSIHVFESLTERNVTFNWYSVNLDKMTVINSLGEIVK
;
A
#
# COMPACT_ATOMS: atom_id res chain seq x y z
N MET A 1 36.82 -20.06 72.60
CA MET A 1 35.55 -19.43 72.16
C MET A 1 35.84 -18.53 70.98
N HIS A 2 35.21 -18.80 69.83
CA HIS A 2 35.31 -18.02 68.60
C HIS A 2 34.81 -16.58 68.75
N LYS A 3 35.42 -15.64 68.01
CA LYS A 3 34.69 -14.73 67.11
C LYS A 3 35.62 -14.02 66.10
N ASN A 4 35.08 -13.96 64.88
CA ASN A 4 35.59 -13.51 63.59
C ASN A 4 36.05 -12.03 63.56
N ILE A 5 37.17 -11.71 62.90
CA ILE A 5 37.35 -11.24 61.49
C ILE A 5 36.50 -10.01 61.14
N SER A 6 37.18 -8.89 60.87
CA SER A 6 36.78 -7.91 59.85
C SER A 6 38.04 -7.29 59.23
N LYS A 7 38.17 -7.44 57.91
CA LYS A 7 39.18 -6.82 57.05
C LYS A 7 38.56 -5.56 56.43
N ILE A 8 39.25 -4.43 56.47
CA ILE A 8 38.88 -3.25 55.67
C ILE A 8 40.09 -2.84 54.81
N PHE A 9 39.76 -2.65 53.53
CA PHE A 9 40.62 -2.45 52.39
C PHE A 9 41.32 -1.08 52.39
N LEU A 10 42.55 -1.09 51.89
CA LEU A 10 43.41 0.07 51.65
C LEU A 10 43.08 0.69 50.27
N SER A 11 42.66 1.96 50.27
CA SER A 11 42.39 2.75 49.07
C SER A 11 43.69 3.16 48.37
N ILE A 12 43.79 2.90 47.06
CA ILE A 12 44.81 3.49 46.18
C ILE A 12 44.10 4.35 45.15
N LEU A 13 44.21 5.67 45.31
CA LEU A 13 43.99 6.65 44.25
C LEU A 13 45.23 6.68 43.35
N LEU A 14 45.08 6.38 42.06
CA LEU A 14 46.01 6.83 41.03
C LEU A 14 45.23 7.64 39.99
N THR A 15 45.49 8.95 39.99
CA THR A 15 45.11 9.89 38.95
C THR A 15 46.08 9.77 37.78
N THR A 16 45.59 9.37 36.61
CA THR A 16 46.31 9.55 35.34
C THR A 16 45.55 10.54 34.47
N THR A 17 46.15 11.71 34.29
CA THR A 17 45.80 12.71 33.29
C THR A 17 46.18 12.18 31.90
N LEU A 18 45.19 11.82 31.09
CA LEU A 18 45.38 11.62 29.64
C LEU A 18 44.89 12.87 28.92
N SER A 19 45.88 13.62 28.45
CA SER A 19 45.77 14.77 27.57
C SER A 19 45.11 14.36 26.24
N GLY A 20 43.98 15.01 25.95
CA GLY A 20 43.51 15.40 24.62
C GLY A 20 43.71 14.42 23.46
N CYS A 21 42.84 13.41 23.36
CA CYS A 21 42.44 12.94 22.04
C CYS A 21 41.56 14.04 21.40
N SER A 22 42.06 14.68 20.36
CA SER A 22 41.22 15.41 19.42
C SER A 22 40.20 14.44 18.86
N VAL A 23 38.98 14.47 19.40
CA VAL A 23 37.82 13.87 18.75
C VAL A 23 37.65 14.63 17.45
N VAL A 24 38.03 13.99 16.35
CA VAL A 24 37.56 14.35 15.02
C VAL A 24 36.04 14.27 15.09
N LYS A 25 35.38 15.43 15.21
CA LYS A 25 33.96 15.56 14.93
C LYS A 25 33.80 15.25 13.44
N ASN A 26 33.60 13.98 13.13
CA ASN A 26 33.17 13.59 11.80
C ASN A 26 31.70 14.01 11.69
N ASN A 27 31.47 15.25 11.27
CA ASN A 27 30.16 15.84 11.03
C ASN A 27 29.49 15.25 9.78
N ASN A 28 29.50 13.93 9.61
CA ASN A 28 28.56 13.26 8.72
C ASN A 28 27.25 13.06 9.51
N GLN A 29 26.60 14.18 9.83
CA GLN A 29 25.20 14.13 10.21
C GLN A 29 24.44 13.79 8.93
N GLU A 30 24.20 12.49 8.74
CA GLU A 30 23.45 11.99 7.60
C GLU A 30 22.12 12.75 7.52
N ASN A 31 21.80 13.26 6.33
CA ASN A 31 20.58 14.03 6.11
C ASN A 31 19.38 13.16 6.54
N PRO A 32 18.47 13.65 7.41
CA PRO A 32 17.28 12.90 7.85
C PRO A 32 16.50 12.24 6.71
N TYR A 33 16.47 12.87 5.53
CA TYR A 33 15.91 12.28 4.31
C TYR A 33 16.61 10.97 3.92
N ASN A 34 17.94 10.98 3.75
CA ASN A 34 18.71 9.81 3.30
C ASN A 34 18.65 8.69 4.33
N SER A 35 18.73 9.03 5.62
CA SER A 35 18.62 8.06 6.69
C SER A 35 17.25 7.37 6.69
N ALA A 36 16.16 8.11 6.48
CA ALA A 36 14.82 7.54 6.43
C ALA A 36 14.57 6.71 5.16
N TYR A 37 15.05 7.17 4.00
CA TYR A 37 14.98 6.41 2.75
C TYR A 37 15.68 5.05 2.89
N ASN A 38 16.93 5.04 3.41
CA ASN A 38 17.69 3.82 3.63
C ASN A 38 17.03 2.91 4.68
N LEU A 39 16.53 3.48 5.77
CA LEU A 39 15.83 2.72 6.81
C LEU A 39 14.55 2.07 6.27
N SER A 40 13.82 2.78 5.43
CA SER A 40 12.58 2.29 4.80
C SER A 40 12.87 1.09 3.91
N LYS A 41 13.98 1.16 3.16
CA LYS A 41 14.51 0.03 2.38
C LYS A 41 14.91 -1.15 3.25
N GLU A 42 15.66 -0.92 4.32
CA GLU A 42 16.12 -1.97 5.25
C GLU A 42 14.95 -2.67 5.95
N LYS A 43 13.92 -1.92 6.32
CA LYS A 43 12.71 -2.42 6.97
C LYS A 43 11.65 -2.93 6.00
N ASN A 44 11.85 -2.74 4.70
CA ASN A 44 10.87 -3.05 3.66
C ASN A 44 9.50 -2.38 3.92
N ILE A 45 9.51 -1.08 4.22
CA ILE A 45 8.29 -0.27 4.37
C ILE A 45 7.66 -0.13 2.98
N THR A 46 6.40 -0.56 2.83
CA THR A 46 5.70 -0.54 1.52
C THR A 46 4.46 0.33 1.51
N LEU A 47 4.12 0.95 2.65
CA LEU A 47 2.88 1.70 2.84
C LEU A 47 3.19 3.13 3.30
N LEU A 48 2.52 4.12 2.72
CA LEU A 48 2.69 5.53 3.10
C LEU A 48 2.28 5.79 4.54
N TYR A 49 1.21 5.17 5.04
CA TYR A 49 0.80 5.40 6.44
C TYR A 49 1.83 4.86 7.45
N GLU A 50 2.65 3.86 7.08
CA GLU A 50 3.75 3.40 7.91
C GLU A 50 4.88 4.42 8.00
N CYS A 51 5.08 5.23 6.94
CA CYS A 51 5.98 6.37 6.97
C CYS A 51 5.48 7.44 7.97
N GLU A 52 4.20 7.80 7.89
CA GLU A 52 3.57 8.79 8.79
C GLU A 52 3.66 8.35 10.26
N LYS A 53 3.52 7.04 10.52
CA LYS A 53 3.65 6.47 11.87
C LYS A 53 5.08 6.48 12.40
N GLN A 54 6.07 6.29 11.53
CA GLN A 54 7.47 6.12 11.94
C GLN A 54 8.28 7.42 11.95
N PHE A 55 7.91 8.42 11.15
CA PHE A 55 8.71 9.61 10.92
C PHE A 55 7.88 10.89 11.13
N SER A 56 8.19 11.64 12.18
CA SER A 56 7.58 12.95 12.46
C SER A 56 8.37 14.13 11.89
N ASN A 57 9.63 13.91 11.50
CA ASN A 57 10.44 14.93 10.84
C ASN A 57 10.07 14.99 9.36
N SER A 58 9.77 16.18 8.83
CA SER A 58 9.31 16.33 7.45
C SER A 58 10.29 15.84 6.39
N GLN A 59 11.60 16.00 6.59
CA GLN A 59 12.60 15.51 5.64
C GLN A 59 12.71 13.98 5.69
N ALA A 60 12.67 13.40 6.89
CA ALA A 60 12.66 11.94 7.06
C ALA A 60 11.38 11.32 6.49
N LEU A 61 10.22 11.95 6.75
CA LEU A 61 8.94 11.53 6.20
C LEU A 61 8.99 11.51 4.67
N GLN A 62 9.46 12.60 4.05
CA GLN A 62 9.61 12.65 2.59
C GLN A 62 10.56 11.55 2.08
N GLY A 63 11.68 11.31 2.76
CA GLY A 63 12.60 10.22 2.39
C GLY A 63 11.95 8.84 2.42
N CYS A 64 11.06 8.58 3.37
CA CYS A 64 10.28 7.34 3.40
C CYS A 64 9.23 7.28 2.28
N LYS A 65 8.49 8.38 2.07
CA LYS A 65 7.47 8.46 1.01
C LYS A 65 8.08 8.26 -0.38
N ASP A 66 9.20 8.90 -0.66
CA ASP A 66 9.90 8.77 -1.94
C ASP A 66 10.37 7.32 -2.18
N PHE A 67 10.77 6.60 -1.12
CA PHE A 67 11.06 5.17 -1.23
C PHE A 67 9.81 4.35 -1.57
N VAL A 68 8.69 4.59 -0.89
CA VAL A 68 7.42 3.88 -1.13
C VAL A 68 6.86 4.16 -2.54
N LEU A 69 7.07 5.37 -3.04
CA LEU A 69 6.53 5.83 -4.33
C LEU A 69 7.47 5.61 -5.53
N GLN A 70 8.75 5.26 -5.31
CA GLN A 70 9.79 5.26 -6.35
C GLN A 70 9.44 4.46 -7.62
N ASP A 71 8.66 3.38 -7.48
CA ASP A 71 8.29 2.45 -8.55
C ASP A 71 6.78 2.50 -8.87
N LYS A 72 6.08 3.53 -8.36
CA LYS A 72 4.65 3.74 -8.62
C LYS A 72 4.47 4.66 -9.82
N ASP A 73 3.86 4.12 -10.87
CA ASP A 73 3.30 4.92 -11.95
C ASP A 73 2.11 5.74 -11.42
N TYR A 74 1.77 6.83 -12.13
CA TYR A 74 0.61 7.64 -11.77
C TYR A 74 -0.66 6.80 -11.73
N ILE A 75 -1.31 6.83 -10.57
CA ILE A 75 -2.64 6.28 -10.30
C ILE A 75 -3.56 7.50 -10.30
N GLY A 76 -4.60 7.52 -11.14
CA GLY A 76 -5.60 8.59 -11.18
C GLY A 76 -6.95 8.20 -10.58
N ASN A 77 -7.10 6.92 -10.19
CA ASN A 77 -8.26 6.43 -9.46
C ASN A 77 -7.92 5.15 -8.69
N PHE A 78 -8.69 4.88 -7.63
CA PHE A 78 -8.76 3.58 -6.94
C PHE A 78 -10.24 3.28 -6.60
N TYR A 79 -10.72 2.06 -6.81
CA TYR A 79 -12.10 1.63 -6.49
C TYR A 79 -13.24 2.58 -6.95
N GLY A 80 -13.04 3.34 -8.03
CA GLY A 80 -14.03 4.32 -8.53
C GLY A 80 -13.90 5.72 -7.93
N HIS A 81 -12.95 5.93 -7.03
CA HIS A 81 -12.62 7.22 -6.42
C HIS A 81 -11.47 7.88 -7.21
N GLU A 82 -11.71 9.08 -7.75
CA GLU A 82 -10.69 9.87 -8.45
C GLU A 82 -9.76 10.55 -7.45
N CYS A 83 -8.49 10.68 -7.79
CA CYS A 83 -7.51 11.33 -6.92
C CYS A 83 -6.46 12.15 -7.69
N SER A 84 -5.89 13.14 -7.01
CA SER A 84 -5.17 14.26 -7.64
C SER A 84 -3.78 13.92 -8.15
N ASP A 85 -3.07 13.05 -7.44
CA ASP A 85 -1.70 12.64 -7.72
C ASP A 85 -1.42 11.22 -7.18
N THR A 86 -0.27 10.65 -7.54
CA THR A 86 0.12 9.29 -7.15
C THR A 86 0.23 9.11 -5.64
N GLU A 87 0.67 10.13 -4.90
CA GLU A 87 0.82 10.07 -3.45
C GLU A 87 -0.57 10.04 -2.80
N SER A 88 -1.45 10.97 -3.20
CA SER A 88 -2.83 11.01 -2.73
C SER A 88 -3.57 9.73 -3.05
N CYS A 89 -3.53 9.26 -4.31
CA CYS A 89 -4.19 8.01 -4.68
C CYS A 89 -3.64 6.81 -3.90
N THR A 90 -2.32 6.77 -3.68
CA THR A 90 -1.73 5.69 -2.88
C THR A 90 -2.23 5.74 -1.44
N ALA A 91 -2.21 6.91 -0.81
CA ALA A 91 -2.61 7.07 0.58
C ALA A 91 -4.11 6.79 0.77
N GLU A 92 -4.96 7.24 -0.15
CA GLU A 92 -6.39 6.96 -0.15
C GLU A 92 -6.66 5.46 -0.40
N GLU A 93 -5.99 4.81 -1.37
CA GLU A 93 -6.11 3.37 -1.59
C GLU A 93 -5.71 2.56 -0.34
N GLU A 94 -4.63 2.97 0.34
CA GLU A 94 -4.19 2.37 1.59
C GLU A 94 -5.21 2.54 2.72
N GLY A 95 -5.79 3.74 2.84
CA GLY A 95 -6.84 4.04 3.81
C GLY A 95 -8.09 3.19 3.61
N TYR A 96 -8.52 3.06 2.36
CA TYR A 96 -9.65 2.22 1.96
C TYR A 96 -9.38 0.75 2.26
N GLY A 97 -8.21 0.24 1.84
CA GLY A 97 -7.80 -1.14 2.07
C GLY A 97 -7.70 -1.48 3.57
N TRP A 98 -7.12 -0.59 4.37
CA TRP A 98 -7.07 -0.74 5.82
C TRP A 98 -8.47 -0.80 6.44
N ALA A 99 -9.37 0.10 6.02
CA ALA A 99 -10.74 0.13 6.52
C ALA A 99 -11.49 -1.18 6.21
N GLN A 100 -11.29 -1.71 5.00
CA GLN A 100 -11.80 -3.00 4.58
C GLN A 100 -11.26 -4.16 5.43
N GLU A 101 -9.94 -4.23 5.62
CA GLU A 101 -9.28 -5.29 6.41
C GLU A 101 -9.72 -5.28 7.88
N ASN A 102 -10.04 -4.10 8.42
CA ASN A 102 -10.44 -3.91 9.81
C ASN A 102 -11.96 -3.88 10.02
N ASN A 103 -12.75 -4.11 8.95
CA ASN A 103 -14.22 -4.10 8.99
C ASN A 103 -14.79 -2.79 9.57
N ILE A 104 -14.20 -1.67 9.19
CA ILE A 104 -14.63 -0.34 9.64
C ILE A 104 -16.01 -0.05 9.03
N SER A 105 -16.99 0.28 9.87
CA SER A 105 -18.36 0.56 9.43
C SER A 105 -18.83 1.98 9.75
N ASN A 106 -18.02 2.74 10.49
CA ASN A 106 -18.26 4.13 10.83
C ASN A 106 -17.03 4.97 10.48
N SER A 107 -17.26 6.07 9.76
CA SER A 107 -16.22 7.05 9.40
C SER A 107 -15.46 7.63 10.60
N GLU A 108 -16.06 7.63 11.80
CA GLU A 108 -15.43 8.08 13.04
C GLU A 108 -14.34 7.12 13.55
N ASP A 109 -14.37 5.86 13.13
CA ASP A 109 -13.37 4.85 13.50
C ASP A 109 -12.12 4.90 12.58
N CYS A 110 -12.11 5.79 11.59
CA CYS A 110 -10.98 5.99 10.69
C CYS A 110 -9.78 6.62 11.42
N LEU A 111 -8.60 6.06 11.20
CA LEU A 111 -7.35 6.60 11.73
C LEU A 111 -6.89 7.83 10.94
N GLU A 112 -6.28 8.78 11.64
CA GLU A 112 -5.77 10.03 11.06
C GLU A 112 -4.24 9.96 10.86
N TYR A 113 -3.76 9.02 10.03
CA TYR A 113 -2.33 8.98 9.68
C TYR A 113 -1.94 10.11 8.72
N SER A 114 -2.77 10.34 7.70
CA SER A 114 -2.75 11.52 6.85
C SER A 114 -4.18 11.89 6.48
N LEU A 115 -4.37 13.07 5.88
CA LEU A 115 -5.68 13.49 5.40
C LEU A 115 -6.20 12.55 4.30
N GLU A 116 -5.32 12.16 3.39
CA GLU A 116 -5.59 11.28 2.25
C GLU A 116 -5.93 9.86 2.73
N PHE A 117 -5.18 9.32 3.70
CA PHE A 117 -5.52 8.03 4.31
C PHE A 117 -6.91 8.06 4.95
N LYS A 118 -7.24 9.15 5.65
CA LYS A 118 -8.56 9.32 6.25
C LYS A 118 -9.65 9.36 5.18
N PHE A 119 -9.44 10.10 4.08
CA PHE A 119 -10.39 10.14 2.96
C PHE A 119 -10.63 8.77 2.35
N GLY A 120 -9.57 7.98 2.14
CA GLY A 120 -9.71 6.59 1.69
C GLY A 120 -10.55 5.71 2.61
N CYS A 121 -10.33 5.82 3.93
CA CYS A 121 -11.12 5.10 4.92
C CYS A 121 -12.59 5.56 4.92
N GLN A 122 -12.83 6.86 4.81
CA GLN A 122 -14.18 7.42 4.75
C GLN A 122 -14.93 6.99 3.49
N ALA A 123 -14.24 6.97 2.35
CA ALA A 123 -14.78 6.46 1.09
C ALA A 123 -15.27 5.01 1.23
N PHE A 124 -14.52 4.15 1.92
CA PHE A 124 -15.00 2.79 2.23
C PHE A 124 -16.27 2.81 3.06
N THR A 125 -16.36 3.65 4.10
CA THR A 125 -17.58 3.72 4.94
C THR A 125 -18.78 4.33 4.20
N ASP A 126 -18.53 5.26 3.29
CA ASP A 126 -19.56 5.88 2.45
C ASP A 126 -20.10 4.88 1.42
N ASP A 127 -19.23 4.08 0.82
CA ASP A 127 -19.61 2.99 -0.09
C ASP A 127 -20.45 1.92 0.63
N GLN A 128 -20.24 1.73 1.93
CA GLN A 128 -21.03 0.83 2.75
C GLN A 128 -22.43 1.40 3.10
N THR A 129 -22.55 2.72 3.26
CA THR A 129 -23.79 3.39 3.72
C THR A 129 -24.70 3.91 2.60
N SER A 130 -24.18 4.10 1.39
CA SER A 130 -24.95 4.50 0.20
C SER A 130 -25.86 3.38 -0.36
N THR A 131 -25.99 2.26 0.35
CA THR A 131 -26.82 1.11 0.01
C THR A 131 -28.27 1.26 0.49
N THR A 132 -29.07 2.03 -0.23
CA THR A 132 -30.54 1.78 -0.26
C THR A 132 -31.15 1.58 -1.64
N ASP A 133 -30.40 1.67 -2.75
CA ASP A 133 -30.95 1.34 -4.07
C ASP A 133 -30.07 0.47 -5.03
N ASP A 134 -28.79 0.15 -4.77
CA ASP A 134 -27.95 -0.57 -5.77
C ASP A 134 -26.94 -1.61 -5.20
N GLU A 135 -27.38 -2.55 -4.34
CA GLU A 135 -26.52 -3.64 -3.81
C GLU A 135 -25.86 -4.49 -4.93
N ALA A 136 -26.55 -4.66 -6.07
CA ALA A 136 -26.01 -5.34 -7.24
C ALA A 136 -24.80 -4.58 -7.82
N SER A 137 -24.88 -3.26 -7.96
CA SER A 137 -23.79 -2.44 -8.52
C SER A 137 -22.54 -2.47 -7.64
N LEU A 138 -22.70 -2.51 -6.31
CA LEU A 138 -21.56 -2.57 -5.38
C LEU A 138 -20.81 -3.90 -5.50
N ASN A 139 -21.54 -5.01 -5.56
CA ASN A 139 -20.93 -6.33 -5.69
C ASN A 139 -20.22 -6.51 -7.05
N GLU A 140 -20.76 -5.93 -8.11
CA GLU A 140 -20.11 -5.92 -9.43
C GLU A 140 -18.77 -5.18 -9.39
N THR A 141 -18.74 -3.97 -8.83
CA THR A 141 -17.51 -3.19 -8.63
C THR A 141 -16.49 -3.97 -7.80
N LYS A 142 -16.92 -4.52 -6.66
CA LYS A 142 -16.08 -5.34 -5.78
C LYS A 142 -15.48 -6.55 -6.49
N ALA A 143 -16.25 -7.23 -7.34
CA ALA A 143 -15.77 -8.38 -8.10
C ALA A 143 -14.73 -7.99 -9.17
N ILE A 144 -14.98 -6.90 -9.90
CA ILE A 144 -14.04 -6.34 -10.88
C ILE A 144 -12.72 -5.96 -10.20
N ASP A 145 -12.78 -5.32 -9.04
CA ASP A 145 -11.60 -4.84 -8.34
C ASP A 145 -10.77 -5.96 -7.72
N LEU A 146 -11.42 -7.04 -7.24
CA LEU A 146 -10.71 -8.25 -6.84
C LEU A 146 -9.87 -8.82 -7.99
N VAL A 147 -10.39 -8.81 -9.21
CA VAL A 147 -9.69 -9.28 -10.41
C VAL A 147 -8.56 -8.32 -10.81
N LYS A 148 -8.82 -7.01 -10.86
CA LYS A 148 -7.79 -5.98 -11.12
C LYS A 148 -6.61 -6.11 -10.16
N ASN A 149 -6.88 -6.47 -8.90
CA ASN A 149 -5.88 -6.60 -7.86
C ASN A 149 -5.07 -7.90 -7.87
N THR A 150 -5.37 -8.85 -8.75
CA THR A 150 -4.53 -10.04 -8.92
C THR A 150 -3.17 -9.68 -9.54
N SER A 151 -2.12 -10.40 -9.16
CA SER A 151 -0.75 -10.14 -9.65
C SER A 151 -0.64 -10.23 -11.17
N GLN A 152 -1.37 -11.17 -11.78
CA GLN A 152 -1.41 -11.37 -13.22
C GLN A 152 -2.04 -10.17 -13.95
N VAL A 153 -3.19 -9.70 -13.49
CA VAL A 153 -3.89 -8.57 -14.12
C VAL A 153 -3.12 -7.27 -13.89
N LYS A 154 -2.57 -7.02 -12.69
CA LYS A 154 -1.69 -5.86 -12.44
C LYS A 154 -0.50 -5.85 -13.41
N THR A 155 0.14 -6.99 -13.62
CA THR A 155 1.30 -7.09 -14.54
C THR A 155 0.89 -6.83 -15.99
N TRP A 156 -0.28 -7.33 -16.41
CA TRP A 156 -0.80 -7.09 -17.75
C TRP A 156 -1.21 -5.63 -17.98
N LEU A 157 -1.87 -4.99 -17.01
CA LEU A 157 -2.26 -3.58 -17.08
C LEU A 157 -1.06 -2.64 -17.26
N LYS A 158 0.11 -2.97 -16.71
CA LYS A 158 1.36 -2.21 -16.91
C LYS A 158 1.85 -2.16 -18.36
N GLN A 159 1.34 -3.04 -19.23
CA GLN A 159 1.71 -3.05 -20.65
C GLN A 159 1.04 -1.91 -21.44
N PHE A 160 0.04 -1.23 -20.86
CA PHE A 160 -0.74 -0.17 -21.50
C PHE A 160 -0.20 1.22 -21.12
N SER A 161 1.04 1.49 -21.52
CA SER A 161 1.85 2.62 -21.02
C SER A 161 1.84 3.89 -21.88
N ASN A 162 1.05 3.94 -22.97
CA ASN A 162 0.87 5.21 -23.67
C ASN A 162 0.19 6.23 -22.75
N THR A 163 0.39 7.51 -23.00
CA THR A 163 -0.17 8.60 -22.18
C THR A 163 -1.71 8.58 -22.10
N ASP A 164 -2.38 7.94 -23.05
CA ASP A 164 -3.83 7.78 -23.09
C ASP A 164 -4.32 6.42 -22.54
N GLY A 165 -3.43 5.63 -21.93
CA GLY A 165 -3.71 4.32 -21.36
C GLY A 165 -3.88 3.20 -22.39
N THR A 166 -3.38 3.40 -23.62
CA THR A 166 -3.38 2.35 -24.66
C THR A 166 -2.06 1.56 -24.70
N SER A 167 -2.10 0.40 -25.33
CA SER A 167 -0.91 -0.41 -25.60
C SER A 167 0.01 0.28 -26.62
N PRO A 168 1.33 0.40 -26.35
CA PRO A 168 2.29 0.93 -27.31
C PRO A 168 2.51 0.02 -28.52
N VAL A 169 2.11 -1.26 -28.44
CA VAL A 169 2.30 -2.24 -29.52
C VAL A 169 1.09 -2.29 -30.45
N THR A 170 -0.10 -2.21 -29.89
CA THR A 170 -1.36 -2.53 -30.59
C THR A 170 -2.33 -1.35 -30.63
N GLY A 171 -2.13 -0.32 -29.81
CA GLY A 171 -3.04 0.84 -29.68
C GLY A 171 -4.37 0.52 -29.00
N GLY A 172 -4.57 -0.71 -28.51
CA GLY A 172 -5.80 -1.11 -27.83
C GLY A 172 -5.86 -0.65 -26.38
N ARG A 173 -7.06 -0.67 -25.80
CA ARG A 173 -7.33 -0.28 -24.42
C ARG A 173 -7.54 -1.51 -23.53
N PRO A 174 -7.00 -1.53 -22.31
CA PRO A 174 -7.30 -2.60 -21.39
C PRO A 174 -8.73 -2.46 -20.85
N VAL A 175 -9.45 -3.56 -20.75
CA VAL A 175 -10.79 -3.62 -20.16
C VAL A 175 -10.86 -4.78 -19.18
N VAL A 176 -11.41 -4.51 -17.99
CA VAL A 176 -11.80 -5.49 -16.99
C VAL A 176 -13.28 -5.26 -16.73
N ALA A 177 -14.14 -6.15 -17.22
CA ALA A 177 -15.58 -5.95 -17.21
C ALA A 177 -16.30 -7.18 -16.66
N LEU A 178 -17.42 -6.93 -15.97
CA LEU A 178 -18.38 -7.98 -15.68
C LEU A 178 -18.99 -8.49 -16.99
N ASP A 179 -19.00 -9.80 -17.14
CA ASP A 179 -19.68 -10.47 -18.25
C ASP A 179 -21.01 -11.07 -17.81
N SER A 180 -21.03 -11.77 -16.67
CA SER A 180 -22.23 -12.43 -16.17
C SER A 180 -22.18 -12.71 -14.67
N VAL A 181 -23.36 -12.85 -14.06
CA VAL A 181 -23.53 -13.26 -12.65
C VAL A 181 -24.37 -14.53 -12.61
N ASN A 182 -23.88 -15.58 -11.94
CA ASN A 182 -24.60 -16.84 -11.77
C ASN A 182 -24.39 -17.39 -10.35
N ASN A 183 -25.48 -17.54 -9.59
CA ASN A 183 -25.44 -18.09 -8.23
C ASN A 183 -24.37 -17.44 -7.33
N ASN A 184 -24.33 -16.09 -7.31
CA ASN A 184 -23.35 -15.29 -6.57
C ASN A 184 -21.87 -15.48 -7.01
N ILE A 185 -21.66 -16.03 -8.20
CA ILE A 185 -20.36 -16.07 -8.86
C ILE A 185 -20.36 -15.04 -10.00
N TYR A 186 -19.40 -14.12 -9.94
CA TYR A 186 -19.22 -13.04 -10.91
C TYR A 186 -18.17 -13.48 -11.93
N SER A 187 -18.56 -13.54 -13.20
CA SER A 187 -17.66 -13.82 -14.32
C SER A 187 -17.10 -12.50 -14.83
N ILE A 188 -15.79 -12.31 -14.70
CA ILE A 188 -15.07 -11.11 -15.13
C ILE A 188 -14.24 -11.43 -16.36
N HIS A 189 -14.44 -10.66 -17.42
CA HIS A 189 -13.66 -10.73 -18.66
C HIS A 189 -12.55 -9.68 -18.64
N VAL A 190 -11.31 -10.13 -18.80
CA VAL A 190 -10.15 -9.25 -18.96
C VAL A 190 -9.68 -9.34 -20.40
N PHE A 191 -9.69 -8.22 -21.11
CA PHE A 191 -9.37 -8.19 -22.54
C PHE A 191 -8.84 -6.84 -22.98
N GLU A 192 -8.07 -6.85 -24.06
CA GLU A 192 -7.72 -5.66 -24.80
C GLU A 192 -8.80 -5.38 -25.86
N SER A 193 -9.34 -4.16 -25.86
CA SER A 193 -10.26 -3.68 -26.88
C SER A 193 -9.50 -2.98 -28.01
N LEU A 194 -9.63 -3.51 -29.24
CA LEU A 194 -9.13 -2.91 -30.47
C LEU A 194 -10.31 -2.44 -31.32
N THR A 195 -10.03 -1.63 -32.35
CA THR A 195 -11.05 -1.08 -33.25
C THR A 195 -11.92 -2.15 -33.91
N GLU A 196 -11.36 -3.32 -34.22
CA GLU A 196 -12.03 -4.38 -34.99
C GLU A 196 -12.39 -5.62 -34.17
N ARG A 197 -11.78 -5.79 -32.99
CA ARG A 197 -11.95 -7.01 -32.18
C ARG A 197 -11.50 -6.79 -30.74
N ASN A 198 -11.94 -7.68 -29.85
CA ASN A 198 -11.40 -7.81 -28.51
C ASN A 198 -10.43 -9.00 -28.45
N VAL A 199 -9.30 -8.83 -27.78
CA VAL A 199 -8.31 -9.88 -27.53
C VAL A 199 -8.37 -10.24 -26.06
N THR A 200 -8.91 -11.41 -25.76
CA THR A 200 -9.02 -11.92 -24.39
C THR A 200 -7.64 -12.15 -23.79
N PHE A 201 -7.40 -11.54 -22.63
CA PHE A 201 -6.29 -11.90 -21.76
C PHE A 201 -6.67 -13.11 -20.92
N ASN A 202 -7.77 -13.03 -20.17
CA ASN A 202 -8.26 -14.13 -19.34
C ASN A 202 -9.73 -13.95 -18.92
N TRP A 203 -10.30 -15.00 -18.33
CA TRP A 203 -11.58 -14.98 -17.63
C TRP A 203 -11.37 -15.33 -16.17
N TYR A 204 -12.15 -14.70 -15.29
CA TYR A 204 -12.09 -14.95 -13.85
C TYR A 204 -13.48 -15.22 -13.29
N SER A 205 -13.57 -16.17 -12.37
CA SER A 205 -14.74 -16.40 -11.53
C SER A 205 -14.47 -15.88 -10.14
N VAL A 206 -15.29 -14.95 -9.67
CA VAL A 206 -15.18 -14.34 -8.34
C VAL A 206 -16.32 -14.80 -7.46
N ASN A 207 -16.01 -15.33 -6.29
CA ASN A 207 -16.99 -15.60 -5.25
C ASN A 207 -16.74 -14.61 -4.10
N LEU A 208 -17.66 -13.65 -3.91
CA LEU A 208 -17.51 -12.60 -2.92
C LEU A 208 -17.68 -13.10 -1.48
N ASP A 209 -18.47 -14.15 -1.25
CA ASP A 209 -18.66 -14.73 0.09
C ASP A 209 -17.37 -15.36 0.62
N LYS A 210 -16.61 -15.99 -0.28
CA LYS A 210 -15.33 -16.64 0.02
C LYS A 210 -14.13 -15.75 -0.25
N MET A 211 -14.35 -14.59 -0.86
CA MET A 211 -13.31 -13.68 -1.34
C MET A 211 -12.28 -14.37 -2.26
N THR A 212 -12.71 -15.38 -3.02
CA THR A 212 -11.83 -16.15 -3.92
C THR A 212 -11.96 -15.71 -5.37
N VAL A 213 -10.83 -15.65 -6.07
CA VAL A 213 -10.74 -15.41 -7.51
C VAL A 213 -10.09 -16.62 -8.18
N ILE A 214 -10.79 -17.19 -9.17
CA ILE A 214 -10.34 -18.37 -9.92
C ILE A 214 -10.15 -17.97 -11.37
N ASN A 215 -9.01 -18.29 -11.98
CA ASN A 215 -8.78 -18.01 -13.40
C ASN A 215 -9.42 -19.05 -14.33
N SER A 216 -9.35 -18.85 -15.65
CA SER A 216 -9.93 -19.78 -16.64
C SER A 216 -9.34 -21.20 -16.63
N LEU A 217 -8.20 -21.42 -15.97
CA LEU A 217 -7.57 -22.72 -15.80
C LEU A 217 -8.06 -23.44 -14.53
N GLY A 218 -8.88 -22.79 -13.70
CA GLY A 218 -9.36 -23.33 -12.43
C GLY A 218 -8.39 -23.11 -11.26
N GLU A 219 -7.37 -22.27 -11.43
CA GLU A 219 -6.41 -21.96 -10.37
C GLU A 219 -6.92 -20.82 -9.49
N ILE A 220 -6.83 -20.98 -8.17
CA ILE A 220 -7.10 -19.91 -7.21
C ILE A 220 -5.93 -18.92 -7.28
N VAL A 221 -6.22 -17.69 -7.69
CA VAL A 221 -5.24 -16.60 -7.84
C VAL A 221 -5.40 -15.52 -6.77
N LYS A 222 -6.48 -15.59 -5.99
CA LYS A 222 -6.72 -14.83 -4.76
C LYS A 222 -7.71 -15.58 -3.88
#